data_AF-T1A2D0-F1
#
_entry.id   AF-T1A2D0-F1
#
_cell.length_a   1.000
_cell.length_b   1.000
_cell.length_c   1.000
_cell.angle_alpha   90.00
_cell.angle_beta   90.00
_cell.angle_gamma   90.00
#
_symmetry.space_group_name_H-M   'P 1'
#
loop_
_entity.id
_entity.type
_entity.pdbx_description
1 polymer ?
#
loop_
_entity_poly.entity_id
_entity_poly.type
_entity_poly.pdbx_seq_one_letter_code
_entity_poly.pdbx_strand_id
1 'polypeptide(L)'
;MSAVHAPRADQSEPDARRYVGLPDGFSMWRGGTLRGARLAYETWGRLNRARDNAILLFTGLSPPAHAAASPEDPRDGWWQRM
;
A
#
# COMPACT_ATOMS: atom_id res chain seq x y z
N MET A 1 -14.76 14.29 31.17
CA MET A 1 -14.26 12.91 31.02
C MET A 1 -14.45 12.51 29.56
N SER A 2 -13.47 12.79 28.69
CA SER A 2 -13.54 12.41 27.27
C SER A 2 -13.10 10.97 27.12
N ALA A 3 -13.98 10.12 26.60
CA ALA A 3 -13.65 8.76 26.23
C ALA A 3 -12.60 8.81 25.11
N VAL A 4 -11.45 8.19 25.36
CA VAL A 4 -10.43 7.88 24.36
C VAL A 4 -11.07 6.91 23.37
N HIS A 5 -11.23 7.34 22.11
CA HIS A 5 -11.66 6.47 21.03
C HIS A 5 -10.55 5.43 20.79
N ALA A 6 -10.70 4.23 21.35
CA ALA A 6 -9.86 3.11 21.00
C ALA A 6 -10.00 2.85 19.48
N PRO A 7 -8.92 2.58 18.75
CA PRO A 7 -9.02 2.24 17.34
C PRO A 7 -9.88 0.98 17.22
N ARG A 8 -11.02 1.09 16.54
CA ARG A 8 -11.76 -0.08 16.10
C ARG A 8 -10.88 -0.82 15.11
N ALA A 9 -10.34 -1.96 15.52
CA ALA A 9 -9.93 -2.98 14.57
C ALA A 9 -11.20 -3.47 13.89
N ASP A 10 -11.55 -2.86 12.77
CA ASP A 10 -12.52 -3.43 11.83
C ASP A 10 -11.83 -4.60 11.12
N GLN A 11 -12.26 -5.81 11.47
CA GLN A 11 -11.98 -7.04 10.75
C GLN A 11 -13.18 -7.24 9.81
N SER A 12 -13.08 -7.11 8.49
CA SER A 12 -12.48 -8.11 7.59
C SER A 12 -12.62 -7.65 6.13
N GLU A 13 -12.24 -6.41 5.83
CA GLU A 13 -12.17 -6.01 4.42
C GLU A 13 -11.07 -6.82 3.70
N PRO A 14 -11.31 -7.29 2.47
CA PRO A 14 -10.28 -7.91 1.67
C PRO A 14 -9.07 -6.96 1.59
N ASP A 15 -7.89 -7.43 2.00
CA ASP A 15 -6.67 -6.65 1.94
C ASP A 15 -5.68 -7.35 1.02
N ALA A 16 -5.64 -6.91 -0.25
CA ALA A 16 -4.68 -7.39 -1.22
C ALA A 16 -3.28 -6.78 -1.04
N ARG A 17 -3.12 -5.80 -0.13
CA ARG A 17 -1.85 -5.09 0.05
C ARG A 17 -0.78 -6.03 0.56
N ARG A 18 0.36 -5.97 -0.12
CA ARG A 18 1.62 -6.54 0.34
C ARG A 18 2.44 -5.44 0.99
N TYR A 19 3.36 -5.83 1.85
CA TYR A 19 4.21 -4.89 2.57
C TYR A 19 5.68 -5.24 2.34
N VAL A 20 6.49 -4.23 2.05
CA VAL A 20 7.96 -4.35 2.08
C VAL A 20 8.49 -3.55 3.26
N GLY A 21 9.36 -4.16 4.06
CA GLY A 21 10.07 -3.46 5.13
C GLY A 21 11.10 -2.51 4.55
N LEU A 22 11.13 -1.27 5.04
CA LEU A 22 12.23 -0.37 4.75
C LEU A 22 13.41 -0.70 5.68
N PRO A 23 14.66 -0.41 5.27
CA PRO A 23 15.81 -0.58 6.14
C PRO A 23 15.61 0.10 7.49
N ASP A 24 16.02 -0.56 8.57
CA ASP A 24 15.93 0.03 9.89
C ASP A 24 16.79 1.29 10.01
N GLY A 25 16.21 2.35 10.55
CA GLY A 25 16.84 3.66 10.58
C GLY A 25 16.75 4.40 9.23
N PHE A 26 15.67 4.19 8.46
CA PHE A 26 15.44 4.86 7.19
C PHE A 26 15.48 6.39 7.35
N SER A 27 16.49 7.03 6.77
CA SER A 27 16.73 8.48 6.90
C SER A 27 15.71 9.31 6.13
N MET A 28 15.18 10.34 6.79
CA MET A 28 14.25 11.29 6.19
C MET A 28 15.01 12.54 5.70
N TRP A 29 14.57 13.12 4.58
CA TRP A 29 15.24 14.28 3.95
C TRP A 29 15.38 15.49 4.90
N ARG A 30 14.35 15.79 5.69
CA ARG A 30 14.36 16.93 6.64
C ARG A 30 14.89 16.55 8.03
N GLY A 31 15.62 15.44 8.15
CA GLY A 31 16.18 14.93 9.39
C GLY A 31 15.28 13.90 10.09
N GLY A 32 15.89 13.11 10.98
CA GLY A 32 15.27 11.98 11.67
C GLY A 32 15.33 10.66 10.90
N THR A 33 14.94 9.59 11.57
CA THR A 33 14.95 8.21 11.02
C THR A 33 13.68 7.46 11.38
N LEU A 34 13.18 6.63 10.47
CA LEU A 34 12.09 5.70 10.74
C LEU A 34 12.62 4.33 11.17
N ARG A 35 11.98 3.72 12.19
CA ARG A 35 12.28 2.37 12.68
C ARG A 35 11.09 1.45 12.38
N GLY A 36 11.33 0.25 11.87
CA GLY A 36 10.25 -0.70 11.53
C GLY A 36 9.25 -0.20 10.47
N ALA A 37 9.66 0.75 9.62
CA ALA A 37 8.78 1.30 8.60
C ALA A 37 8.47 0.27 7.50
N ARG A 38 7.25 0.36 6.95
CA ARG A 38 6.78 -0.52 5.88
C ARG A 38 6.11 0.29 4.78
N LEU A 39 6.32 -0.12 3.54
CA LEU A 39 5.62 0.42 2.38
C LEU A 39 4.59 -0.60 1.90
N ALA A 40 3.33 -0.18 1.85
CA ALA A 40 2.23 -0.97 1.29
C ALA A 40 2.20 -0.83 -0.24
N TYR A 41 1.97 -1.93 -0.95
CA TYR A 41 1.85 -1.95 -2.40
C TYR A 41 0.93 -3.08 -2.87
N GLU A 42 0.42 -2.96 -4.09
CA GLU A 42 -0.32 -4.01 -4.80
C GLU A 42 0.27 -4.18 -6.21
N THR A 43 -0.02 -5.32 -6.85
CA THR A 43 0.49 -5.64 -8.18
C THR A 43 -0.60 -6.29 -9.02
N TRP A 44 -0.70 -5.88 -10.29
CA TRP A 44 -1.60 -6.49 -11.27
C TRP A 44 -0.78 -7.12 -12.40
N GLY A 45 -1.20 -8.31 -12.84
CA GLY A 45 -0.49 -9.07 -13.86
C GLY A 45 0.71 -9.87 -13.33
N ARG A 46 1.59 -10.28 -14.24
CA ARG A 46 2.74 -11.16 -13.94
C ARG A 46 4.04 -10.57 -14.44
N LEU A 47 5.02 -10.47 -13.55
CA LEU A 47 6.39 -10.11 -13.91
C LEU A 47 7.00 -11.22 -14.80
N ASN A 48 7.64 -10.84 -15.90
CA ASN A 48 8.32 -11.79 -16.77
C ASN A 48 9.66 -12.25 -16.16
N ARG A 49 10.31 -13.25 -16.79
CA ARG A 49 11.57 -13.80 -16.27
C ARG A 49 12.72 -12.78 -16.27
N ALA A 50 12.77 -11.91 -17.28
CA ALA A 50 13.80 -10.86 -17.42
C ALA A 50 13.60 -9.71 -16.41
N ARG A 51 12.39 -9.60 -15.85
CA ARG A 51 11.94 -8.53 -14.93
C ARG A 51 11.97 -7.13 -15.53
N ASP A 52 11.75 -7.03 -16.84
CA ASP A 52 11.81 -5.77 -17.59
C ASP A 52 10.42 -5.20 -17.98
N ASN A 53 9.33 -5.82 -17.50
CA ASN A 53 7.96 -5.40 -17.78
C ASN A 53 7.25 -4.74 -16.58
N ALA A 54 7.99 -4.28 -15.57
CA ALA A 54 7.42 -3.61 -14.40
C ALA A 54 7.08 -2.14 -14.71
N ILE A 55 5.86 -1.72 -14.36
CA ILE A 55 5.43 -0.32 -14.39
C ILE A 55 5.10 0.09 -12.97
N LEU A 56 5.71 1.19 -12.51
CA LEU A 56 5.43 1.75 -11.19
C LEU A 56 4.41 2.88 -11.31
N LEU A 57 3.31 2.74 -10.59
CA LEU A 57 2.27 3.76 -10.48
C LEU A 57 2.43 4.52 -9.17
N PHE A 58 2.58 5.84 -9.26
CA PHE A 58 2.47 6.73 -8.12
C PHE A 58 1.04 7.28 -8.01
N THR A 59 0.50 7.26 -6.81
CA THR A 59 -0.82 7.84 -6.52
C THR A 59 -0.74 9.35 -6.40
N GLY A 60 -1.91 10.00 -6.40
CA GLY A 60 -2.06 11.30 -5.76
C GLY A 60 -1.94 11.21 -4.23
N LEU A 61 -2.29 12.29 -3.53
CA LEU A 61 -2.17 12.37 -2.06
C LEU A 61 -3.12 11.40 -1.33
N SER A 62 -4.34 11.24 -1.84
CA SER A 62 -5.44 10.58 -1.13
C SER A 62 -5.62 9.07 -1.43
N PRO A 63 -5.39 8.55 -2.65
CA PRO A 63 -5.71 7.16 -2.95
C PRO A 63 -4.81 6.14 -2.24
N PRO A 64 -5.34 4.95 -1.90
CA PRO A 64 -4.54 3.82 -1.40
C PRO A 64 -3.78 3.14 -2.56
N ALA A 65 -3.03 2.09 -2.23
CA ALA A 65 -2.35 1.26 -3.22
C ALA A 65 -3.32 0.62 -4.23
N HIS A 66 -4.56 0.31 -3.83
CA HIS A 66 -5.57 -0.40 -4.60
C HIS A 66 -6.07 0.39 -5.83
N ALA A 67 -5.37 0.26 -6.96
CA ALA A 67 -5.65 0.97 -8.21
C ALA A 67 -6.77 0.32 -9.03
N ALA A 68 -6.89 -1.00 -9.00
CA ALA A 68 -7.92 -1.76 -9.72
C ALA A 68 -8.29 -3.04 -8.96
N ALA A 69 -9.43 -3.64 -9.29
CA ALA A 69 -9.86 -4.92 -8.74
C ALA A 69 -8.83 -6.04 -8.99
N SER A 70 -8.76 -6.98 -8.06
CA SER A 70 -7.89 -8.16 -8.10
C SER A 70 -8.64 -9.41 -7.61
N PRO A 71 -8.12 -10.63 -7.84
CA PRO A 71 -8.71 -11.83 -7.26
C PRO A 71 -8.78 -11.81 -5.73
N GLU A 72 -7.78 -11.20 -5.07
CA GLU A 72 -7.69 -11.10 -3.62
C GLU A 72 -8.58 -9.98 -3.04
N ASP A 73 -8.75 -8.88 -3.78
CA ASP A 73 -9.69 -7.79 -3.46
C ASP A 73 -10.46 -7.38 -4.73
N PRO A 74 -11.72 -7.87 -4.90
CA PRO A 74 -12.49 -7.66 -6.12
C PRO A 74 -13.23 -6.32 -6.18
N ARG A 75 -13.04 -5.44 -5.18
CA ARG A 75 -13.66 -4.11 -5.18
C ARG A 75 -13.08 -3.23 -6.27
N ASP A 76 -13.84 -2.21 -6.70
CA ASP A 76 -13.33 -1.25 -7.68
C ASP A 76 -12.22 -0.39 -7.07
N GLY A 77 -11.05 -0.40 -7.71
CA GLY A 77 -9.94 0.49 -7.34
C GLY A 77 -10.12 1.91 -7.85
N TRP A 78 -9.30 2.83 -7.32
CA TRP A 78 -9.43 4.27 -7.63
C TRP A 78 -9.14 4.62 -9.11
N TRP A 79 -8.50 3.71 -9.84
CA TRP A 79 -8.15 3.87 -11.26
C TRP A 79 -8.89 2.90 -12.18
N GLN A 80 -9.94 2.22 -11.69
CA GLN A 80 -10.63 1.13 -12.40
C GLN A 80 -11.20 1.51 -13.78
N ARG A 81 -11.60 2.77 -13.96
CA ARG A 81 -12.38 3.24 -15.13
C ARG A 81 -11.77 4.44 -15.85
N MET A 82 -10.52 4.75 -15.57
CA MET A 82 -9.76 5.79 -16.29
C MET A 82 -9.07 5.18 -17.50
#